data_AF-A0A0D9NWQ8-F1
#
_entry.id   AF-A0A0D9NWQ8-F1
#
_cell.length_a   1.000
_cell.length_b   1.000
_cell.length_c   1.000
_cell.angle_alpha   90.00
_cell.angle_beta   90.00
_cell.angle_gamma   90.00
#
_symmetry.space_group_name_H-M   'P 1'
#
loop_
_entity.id
_entity.type
_entity.pdbx_description
1 polymer ?
#
loop_
_entity_poly.entity_id
_entity_poly.type
_entity_poly.pdbx_seq_one_letter_code
_entity_poly.pdbx_strand_id
1 'polypeptide(L)'
;MRYVLVSAALAATASAHGLVTRIQGANGVMMPGLSVADGTPRDCSSNGCGSQADTAIIRQRDIRSGRASPLGRTQGNGPIDASVMISNFMGGANTAKAPTNNGASGAAGQEDDLSALQQQRQQRREEEKRQLGQLLGGGKANGGGGLLGGLLGGGGGAGKQTNAAPESMVADTAGQGSSQGLPTADENGEVTMVFRQINQDGAGPLSASIDATSGGTKAESFQNAEVTQNVPGLGFGGLSTATKTDFPLKVKMPAGMTCEGKVGSVENVCIVRVQNSAAAGPFGGSAAFTQTKTARARAIAYRLKKRMEINRD
;
A
#
# COMPACT_ATOMS: atom_id res chain seq x y z
N MET A 1 -39.23 -32.12 27.05
CA MET A 1 -37.95 -32.17 26.31
C MET A 1 -37.68 -30.76 25.77
N ARG A 2 -36.70 -30.04 26.32
CA ARG A 2 -36.33 -28.69 25.85
C ARG A 2 -35.12 -28.84 24.93
N TYR A 3 -35.32 -28.69 23.63
CA TYR A 3 -34.23 -28.66 22.66
C TYR A 3 -33.65 -27.25 22.62
N VAL A 4 -32.45 -27.09 23.19
CA VAL A 4 -31.63 -25.90 23.00
C VAL A 4 -30.96 -26.07 21.63
N LEU A 5 -31.47 -25.35 20.63
CA LEU A 5 -30.76 -25.16 19.37
C LEU A 5 -29.56 -24.25 19.66
N VAL A 6 -28.39 -24.86 19.83
CA VAL A 6 -27.12 -24.14 19.81
C VAL A 6 -26.90 -23.73 18.36
N SER A 7 -27.27 -22.50 18.02
CA SER A 7 -26.87 -21.86 16.77
C SER A 7 -25.35 -21.77 16.74
N ALA A 8 -24.71 -22.70 16.03
CA ALA A 8 -23.30 -22.58 15.69
C ALA A 8 -23.14 -21.31 14.86
N ALA A 9 -22.63 -20.24 15.48
CA ALA A 9 -22.17 -19.07 14.76
C ALA A 9 -21.06 -19.53 13.82
N LEU A 10 -21.40 -19.70 12.54
CA LEU A 10 -20.44 -19.87 11.48
C LEU A 10 -19.62 -18.58 11.43
N ALA A 11 -18.51 -18.54 12.18
CA ALA A 11 -17.54 -17.47 12.07
C ALA A 11 -16.94 -17.60 10.66
N ALA A 12 -17.57 -16.95 9.68
CA ALA A 12 -16.97 -16.74 8.38
C ALA A 12 -15.63 -16.06 8.65
N THR A 13 -14.53 -16.81 8.49
CA THR A 13 -13.19 -16.28 8.52
C THR A 13 -13.04 -15.42 7.27
N ALA A 14 -13.56 -14.20 7.32
CA ALA A 14 -13.44 -13.23 6.24
C ALA A 14 -11.95 -12.96 6.05
N SER A 15 -11.37 -13.59 5.04
CA SER A 15 -9.93 -13.56 4.77
C SER A 15 -9.70 -12.40 3.83
N ALA A 16 -9.93 -11.18 4.30
CA ALA A 16 -9.77 -9.96 3.54
C ALA A 16 -8.31 -9.75 3.14
N HIS A 17 -7.95 -9.85 1.87
CA HIS A 17 -6.57 -9.62 1.45
C HIS A 17 -6.48 -8.55 0.37
N GLY A 18 -5.81 -7.47 0.73
CA GLY A 18 -5.46 -6.40 -0.18
C GLY A 18 -4.29 -5.60 0.39
N LEU A 19 -3.44 -5.09 -0.49
CA LEU A 19 -2.21 -4.41 -0.11
C LEU A 19 -1.91 -3.21 -0.99
N VAL A 20 -1.14 -2.27 -0.44
CA VAL A 20 -0.51 -1.23 -1.24
C VAL A 20 0.69 -1.87 -1.94
N THR A 21 0.61 -2.04 -3.27
CA THR A 21 1.72 -2.61 -4.06
C THR A 21 2.77 -1.56 -4.36
N ARG A 22 2.35 -0.31 -4.57
CA ARG A 22 3.27 0.79 -4.91
C ARG A 22 2.70 2.15 -4.57
N ILE A 23 3.62 3.09 -4.42
CA ILE A 23 3.36 4.53 -4.37
C ILE A 23 3.96 5.18 -5.62
N GLN A 24 3.22 6.12 -6.20
CA GLN A 24 3.66 6.98 -7.30
C GLN A 24 3.78 8.42 -6.79
N GLY A 25 5.02 8.91 -6.75
CA GLY A 25 5.30 10.28 -6.36
C GLY A 25 4.99 11.26 -7.49
N ALA A 26 4.65 12.50 -7.12
CA ALA A 26 4.49 13.60 -8.07
C ALA A 26 5.80 13.95 -8.80
N ASN A 27 6.95 13.58 -8.22
CA ASN A 27 8.27 13.63 -8.85
C ASN A 27 8.54 12.50 -9.87
N GLY A 28 7.54 11.67 -10.20
CA GLY A 28 7.68 10.57 -11.16
C GLY A 28 8.37 9.32 -10.60
N VAL A 29 8.78 9.34 -9.33
CA VAL A 29 9.43 8.21 -8.66
C VAL A 29 8.39 7.21 -8.19
N MET A 30 8.64 5.92 -8.47
CA MET A 30 7.85 4.81 -7.97
C MET A 30 8.65 4.03 -6.93
N MET A 31 7.99 3.66 -5.85
CA MET A 31 8.55 2.80 -4.81
C MET A 31 7.53 1.72 -4.44
N PRO A 32 7.96 0.48 -4.16
CA PRO A 32 7.08 -0.56 -3.64
C PRO A 32 6.46 -0.15 -2.31
N GLY A 33 5.28 -0.70 -2.02
CA GLY A 33 4.71 -0.63 -0.68
C GLY A 33 5.61 -1.30 0.37
N LEU A 34 5.48 -0.90 1.63
CA LEU A 34 6.42 -1.29 2.69
C LEU A 34 6.30 -2.76 3.12
N SER A 35 5.22 -3.44 2.76
CA SER A 35 5.01 -4.85 3.06
C SER A 35 5.28 -5.78 1.88
N VAL A 36 5.49 -5.22 0.67
CA VAL A 36 5.64 -5.96 -0.58
C VAL A 36 6.81 -6.92 -0.48
N ALA A 37 6.60 -8.16 -0.93
CA ALA A 37 7.62 -9.19 -0.94
C ALA A 37 7.80 -9.79 -2.34
N ASP A 38 9.04 -9.84 -2.81
CA ASP A 38 9.38 -10.44 -4.09
C ASP A 38 9.04 -11.94 -4.10
N GLY A 39 8.70 -12.48 -5.26
CA GLY A 39 8.22 -13.85 -5.43
C GLY A 39 6.77 -14.07 -5.02
N THR A 40 6.04 -13.05 -4.56
CA THR A 40 4.62 -13.17 -4.25
C THR A 40 3.80 -13.33 -5.53
N PRO A 41 3.06 -14.45 -5.73
CA PRO A 41 2.24 -14.63 -6.93
C PRO A 41 1.15 -13.58 -7.02
N ARG A 42 0.98 -13.00 -8.21
CA ARG A 42 -0.06 -11.99 -8.49
C ARG A 42 -1.13 -12.50 -9.45
N ASP A 43 -1.12 -13.77 -9.81
CA ASP A 43 -2.05 -14.43 -10.74
C ASP A 43 -3.10 -15.31 -10.04
N CYS A 44 -3.00 -15.47 -8.72
CA CYS A 44 -3.93 -16.24 -7.89
C CYS A 44 -4.48 -15.42 -6.70
N SER A 45 -5.56 -15.88 -6.07
CA SER A 45 -6.29 -15.14 -5.02
C SER A 45 -6.45 -15.88 -3.69
N SER A 46 -5.90 -17.10 -3.57
CA SER A 46 -6.03 -17.95 -2.38
C SER A 46 -4.79 -17.88 -1.48
N ASN A 47 -4.95 -18.18 -0.18
CA ASN A 47 -3.80 -18.23 0.71
C ASN A 47 -2.85 -19.39 0.34
N GLY A 48 -3.40 -20.52 -0.12
CA GLY A 48 -2.63 -21.72 -0.45
C GLY A 48 -1.65 -21.53 -1.62
N CYS A 49 -1.88 -20.55 -2.50
CA CYS A 49 -0.92 -20.19 -3.54
C CYS A 49 0.09 -19.11 -3.11
N GLY A 50 -0.01 -18.57 -1.88
CA GLY A 50 0.93 -17.59 -1.37
C GLY A 50 0.68 -16.13 -1.80
N SER A 51 -0.33 -15.82 -2.61
CA SER A 51 -0.60 -14.43 -3.06
C SER A 51 -1.03 -13.46 -1.95
N GLN A 52 -1.28 -14.00 -0.76
CA GLN A 52 -1.71 -13.29 0.45
C GLN A 52 -0.55 -13.02 1.41
N ALA A 53 0.65 -13.54 1.13
CA ALA A 53 1.76 -13.61 2.08
C ALA A 53 2.29 -12.24 2.52
N ASP A 54 2.15 -11.21 1.67
CA ASP A 54 2.66 -9.85 1.87
C ASP A 54 1.55 -8.82 2.19
N THR A 55 0.32 -9.30 2.43
CA THR A 55 -0.78 -8.47 2.93
C THR A 55 -0.50 -8.06 4.37
N ALA A 56 -0.59 -6.75 4.66
CA ALA A 56 -0.42 -6.25 6.02
C ALA A 56 -1.67 -6.54 6.88
N ILE A 57 -1.46 -7.20 8.01
CA ILE A 57 -2.47 -7.43 9.05
C ILE A 57 -2.25 -6.40 10.16
N ILE A 58 -3.13 -5.40 10.24
CA ILE A 58 -2.98 -4.21 11.11
C ILE A 58 -3.97 -4.31 12.27
N ARG A 59 -3.74 -5.31 13.14
CA ARG A 59 -4.61 -5.56 14.29
C ARG A 59 -4.07 -4.88 15.53
N GLN A 60 -4.92 -4.09 16.19
CA GLN A 60 -4.56 -3.42 17.44
C GLN A 60 -4.13 -4.39 18.55
N ARG A 61 -4.72 -5.59 18.61
CA ARG A 61 -4.27 -6.65 19.54
C ARG A 61 -2.83 -7.08 19.28
N ASP A 62 -2.44 -7.22 18.00
CA ASP A 62 -1.10 -7.67 17.63
C ASP A 62 -0.09 -6.53 17.90
N ILE A 63 -0.46 -5.29 17.59
CA ILE A 63 0.34 -4.08 17.88
C ILE A 63 0.59 -3.94 19.39
N ARG A 64 -0.47 -3.98 20.21
CA ARG A 64 -0.34 -3.84 21.68
C ARG A 64 0.49 -4.96 22.32
N SER A 65 0.43 -6.16 21.75
CA SER A 65 1.22 -7.30 22.24
C SER A 65 2.68 -7.31 21.77
N GLY A 66 3.08 -6.38 20.88
CA GLY A 66 4.40 -6.38 20.23
C GLY A 66 4.57 -7.41 19.12
N ARG A 67 3.53 -8.20 18.79
CA ARG A 67 3.53 -9.18 17.69
C ARG A 67 3.52 -8.52 16.30
N ALA A 68 3.09 -7.27 16.20
CA ALA A 68 3.11 -6.47 14.98
C ALA A 68 3.70 -5.09 15.29
N SER A 69 4.32 -4.46 14.28
CA SER A 69 4.65 -3.04 14.35
C SER A 69 3.40 -2.20 14.11
N PRO A 70 3.45 -0.86 14.26
CA PRO A 70 2.33 0.01 13.88
C PRO A 70 1.94 -0.08 12.40
N LEU A 71 2.82 -0.58 11.54
CA LEU A 71 2.53 -0.85 10.12
C LEU A 71 1.85 -2.21 9.91
N GLY A 72 1.69 -3.00 10.97
CA GLY A 72 1.13 -4.33 10.96
C GLY A 72 2.21 -5.41 10.87
N ARG A 73 1.76 -6.60 10.48
CA ARG A 73 2.62 -7.75 10.19
C ARG A 73 2.10 -8.50 8.98
N THR A 74 2.96 -9.18 8.25
CA THR A 74 2.56 -10.08 7.17
C THR A 74 2.62 -11.54 7.63
N GLN A 75 1.98 -12.43 6.87
CA GLN A 75 2.08 -13.87 7.14
C GLN A 75 3.46 -14.40 6.77
N GLY A 76 4.04 -13.90 5.68
CA GLY A 76 5.36 -14.35 5.21
C GLY A 76 6.51 -13.79 6.04
N ASN A 77 6.50 -12.50 6.37
CA ASN A 77 7.71 -11.80 6.86
C ASN A 77 7.57 -11.22 8.28
N GLY A 78 6.45 -11.44 8.97
CA GLY A 78 6.28 -10.95 10.34
C GLY A 78 6.09 -9.43 10.42
N PRO A 79 6.49 -8.75 11.52
CA PRO A 79 6.32 -7.31 11.70
C PRO A 79 6.94 -6.49 10.56
N ILE A 80 6.20 -5.49 10.05
CA ILE A 80 6.64 -4.66 8.94
C ILE A 80 7.54 -3.53 9.47
N ASP A 81 8.74 -3.37 8.90
CA ASP A 81 9.67 -2.29 9.20
C ASP A 81 9.94 -1.43 7.96
N ALA A 82 9.53 -0.16 8.01
CA ALA A 82 9.72 0.78 6.91
C ALA A 82 11.19 0.95 6.53
N SER A 83 12.11 0.83 7.50
CA SER A 83 13.54 1.05 7.29
C SER A 83 14.17 0.03 6.34
N VAL A 84 13.62 -1.19 6.28
CA VAL A 84 14.07 -2.24 5.37
C VAL A 84 13.83 -1.82 3.92
N MET A 85 12.57 -1.49 3.60
CA MET A 85 12.18 -1.12 2.23
C MET A 85 12.76 0.21 1.79
N ILE A 86 12.77 1.21 2.68
CA ILE A 86 13.40 2.51 2.39
C ILE A 86 14.91 2.33 2.17
N SER A 87 15.61 1.57 3.01
CA SER A 87 17.05 1.35 2.84
C SER A 87 17.37 0.60 1.54
N ASN A 88 16.62 -0.46 1.22
CA ASN A 88 16.79 -1.19 -0.05
C ASN A 88 16.59 -0.27 -1.27
N PHE A 89 15.51 0.51 -1.27
CA PHE A 89 15.25 1.46 -2.34
C PHE A 89 16.32 2.54 -2.47
N MET A 90 16.87 3.02 -1.36
CA MET A 90 17.96 4.00 -1.35
C MET A 90 19.34 3.41 -1.66
N GLY A 91 19.46 2.09 -1.84
CA GLY A 91 20.73 1.41 -2.11
C GLY A 91 21.63 1.22 -0.89
N GLY A 92 21.04 1.23 0.31
CA GLY A 92 21.74 1.00 1.57
C GLY A 92 22.02 -0.48 1.85
N ALA A 93 22.79 -0.75 2.91
CA ALA A 93 23.32 -2.07 3.25
C ALA A 93 22.28 -3.16 3.64
N ASN A 94 20.99 -2.82 3.73
CA ASN A 94 19.93 -3.76 4.13
C ASN A 94 19.27 -4.51 2.95
N THR A 95 19.86 -4.49 1.75
CA THR A 95 19.32 -5.21 0.57
C THR A 95 19.14 -6.71 0.83
N ALA A 96 20.01 -7.33 1.64
CA ALA A 96 19.91 -8.74 2.04
C ALA A 96 18.71 -9.06 2.96
N LYS A 97 17.99 -8.04 3.45
CA LYS A 97 16.77 -8.17 4.26
C LYS A 97 15.49 -7.82 3.49
N ALA A 98 15.59 -7.57 2.18
CA ALA A 98 14.43 -7.32 1.35
C ALA A 98 13.41 -8.48 1.51
N PRO A 99 12.12 -8.19 1.75
CA PRO A 99 11.13 -9.24 1.96
C PRO A 99 10.99 -10.13 0.73
N THR A 100 11.06 -11.45 0.92
CA THR A 100 10.70 -12.46 -0.07
C THR A 100 9.45 -13.21 0.38
N ASN A 101 8.78 -13.90 -0.54
CA ASN A 101 7.55 -14.60 -0.21
C ASN A 101 7.82 -15.85 0.63
N ASN A 102 7.51 -15.77 1.92
CA ASN A 102 7.64 -16.85 2.90
C ASN A 102 6.27 -17.37 3.41
N GLY A 103 5.20 -17.22 2.64
CA GLY A 103 3.85 -17.65 3.03
C GLY A 103 3.66 -19.17 3.13
N ALA A 104 2.62 -19.61 3.85
CA ALA A 104 2.28 -21.04 4.01
C ALA A 104 2.17 -21.73 2.65
N SER A 105 3.07 -22.69 2.41
CA SER A 105 3.42 -23.16 1.08
C SER A 105 2.41 -24.16 0.52
N GLY A 106 2.01 -23.90 -0.72
CA GLY A 106 1.34 -24.82 -1.64
C GLY A 106 1.51 -24.42 -3.12
N ALA A 107 1.82 -23.15 -3.41
CA ALA A 107 2.27 -22.70 -4.74
C ALA A 107 3.13 -21.42 -4.71
N ALA A 108 4.05 -21.28 -3.76
CA ALA A 108 5.17 -20.37 -4.00
C ALA A 108 5.99 -21.02 -5.12
N GLY A 109 5.98 -20.42 -6.32
CA GLY A 109 6.85 -20.86 -7.40
C GLY A 109 8.28 -20.99 -6.89
N GLN A 110 9.05 -21.92 -7.45
CA GLN A 110 10.50 -21.87 -7.29
C GLN A 110 10.93 -20.44 -7.63
N GLU A 111 11.72 -19.82 -6.76
CA GLU A 111 12.39 -18.57 -7.08
C GLU A 111 13.26 -18.85 -8.32
N ASP A 112 12.88 -18.27 -9.46
CA ASP A 112 13.76 -18.27 -10.63
C ASP A 112 15.06 -17.57 -10.24
N ASP A 113 16.21 -18.08 -10.68
CA ASP A 113 17.50 -17.42 -10.50
C ASP A 113 17.48 -16.02 -11.15
N LEU A 114 17.19 -15.00 -10.34
CA LEU A 114 17.00 -13.61 -10.77
C LEU A 114 18.32 -12.92 -11.19
N SER A 115 19.46 -13.63 -11.15
CA SER A 115 20.76 -13.10 -11.59
C SER A 115 20.75 -12.75 -13.09
N ALA A 116 20.04 -13.54 -13.92
CA ALA A 116 19.85 -13.25 -15.35
C ALA A 116 18.87 -12.10 -15.61
N LEU A 117 17.93 -11.85 -14.69
CA LEU A 117 16.89 -10.80 -14.80
C LEU A 117 17.39 -9.41 -14.41
N GLN A 118 18.66 -9.30 -13.98
CA GLN A 118 19.35 -8.05 -13.73
C GLN A 118 19.49 -7.19 -15.00
N GLN A 119 19.58 -7.83 -16.17
CA GLN A 119 19.63 -7.16 -17.47
C GLN A 119 18.27 -6.62 -17.93
N GLN A 120 17.16 -7.22 -17.48
CA GLN A 120 15.79 -6.84 -17.90
C GLN A 120 15.03 -5.96 -16.90
N ARG A 121 15.62 -5.61 -15.74
CA ARG A 121 14.96 -4.74 -14.74
C ARG A 121 14.51 -3.41 -15.34
N GLN A 122 15.31 -2.82 -16.24
CA GLN A 122 14.95 -1.58 -16.93
C GLN A 122 13.66 -1.73 -17.73
N GLN A 123 13.54 -2.80 -18.52
CA GLN A 123 12.38 -3.06 -19.37
C GLN A 123 11.10 -3.31 -18.54
N ARG A 124 11.17 -4.14 -17.49
CA ARG A 124 10.02 -4.38 -16.59
C ARG A 124 9.52 -3.11 -15.93
N ARG A 125 10.44 -2.27 -15.45
CA ARG A 125 10.08 -0.99 -14.84
C ARG A 125 9.41 -0.04 -15.81
N GLU A 126 9.88 0.01 -17.06
CA GLU A 126 9.25 0.82 -18.09
C GLU A 126 7.86 0.31 -18.46
N GLU A 127 7.69 -1.01 -18.56
CA GLU A 127 6.39 -1.62 -18.77
C GLU A 127 5.44 -1.33 -17.61
N GLU A 128 5.90 -1.48 -16.37
CA GLU A 128 5.12 -1.17 -15.18
C GLU A 128 4.72 0.31 -15.14
N LYS A 129 5.63 1.23 -15.46
CA LYS A 129 5.32 2.66 -15.61
C LYS A 129 4.24 2.90 -16.67
N ARG A 130 4.29 2.19 -17.80
CA ARG A 130 3.29 2.30 -18.88
C ARG A 130 1.93 1.76 -18.43
N GLN A 131 1.89 0.58 -17.83
CA GLN A 131 0.67 -0.02 -17.31
C GLN A 131 0.04 0.85 -16.21
N LEU A 132 0.86 1.46 -15.36
CA LEU A 132 0.42 2.42 -14.36
C LEU A 132 -0.13 3.70 -15.00
N GLY A 133 0.55 4.24 -16.02
CA GLY A 133 0.06 5.38 -16.79
C GLY A 133 -1.32 5.13 -17.39
N GLN A 134 -1.61 3.89 -17.83
CA GLN A 134 -2.96 3.51 -18.27
C GLN A 134 -3.95 3.44 -17.10
N LEU A 135 -3.57 2.87 -15.96
CA LEU A 135 -4.42 2.74 -14.78
C LEU A 135 -4.78 4.11 -14.16
N LEU A 136 -3.82 5.04 -14.12
CA LEU A 136 -3.97 6.37 -13.54
C LEU A 136 -4.51 7.41 -14.56
N GLY A 137 -4.86 7.00 -15.78
CA GLY A 137 -5.49 7.87 -16.78
C GLY A 137 -4.56 8.82 -17.55
N GLY A 138 -3.24 8.55 -17.56
CA GLY A 138 -2.22 9.37 -18.23
C GLY A 138 -1.78 8.89 -19.63
N GLY A 139 -2.36 7.81 -20.18
CA GLY A 139 -1.97 7.28 -21.48
C GLY A 139 -2.78 7.84 -22.65
N LYS A 140 -2.13 8.47 -23.64
CA LYS A 140 -2.71 8.70 -24.98
C LYS A 140 -3.12 7.34 -25.57
N ALA A 141 -4.41 7.06 -25.58
CA ALA A 141 -4.97 5.84 -26.13
C ALA A 141 -4.88 5.84 -27.67
N ASN A 142 -4.03 4.97 -28.22
CA ASN A 142 -4.21 4.44 -29.56
C ASN A 142 -4.70 3.00 -29.42
N GLY A 143 -5.92 2.74 -29.90
CA GLY A 143 -6.34 1.44 -30.42
C GLY A 143 -6.87 0.38 -29.43
N GLY A 144 -8.19 0.33 -29.29
CA GLY A 144 -8.99 -0.88 -29.53
C GLY A 144 -8.88 -2.08 -28.58
N GLY A 145 -9.91 -2.27 -27.75
CA GLY A 145 -10.33 -3.59 -27.26
C GLY A 145 -10.22 -3.79 -25.74
N GLY A 146 -11.32 -3.55 -25.02
CA GLY A 146 -11.44 -3.93 -23.60
C GLY A 146 -12.35 -3.03 -22.76
N LEU A 147 -13.52 -2.63 -23.26
CA LEU A 147 -14.53 -1.85 -22.52
C LEU A 147 -15.85 -2.63 -22.37
N LEU A 148 -15.81 -3.84 -21.84
CA LEU A 148 -17.02 -4.60 -21.48
C LEU A 148 -16.84 -5.33 -20.15
N GLY A 149 -16.81 -4.57 -19.05
CA GLY A 149 -16.92 -5.07 -17.68
C GLY A 149 -17.60 -4.11 -16.71
N GLY A 150 -18.25 -3.06 -17.24
CA GLY A 150 -19.13 -2.18 -16.47
C GLY A 150 -20.53 -2.79 -16.35
N LEU A 151 -20.72 -3.65 -15.35
CA LEU A 151 -22.04 -4.06 -14.85
C LEU A 151 -21.75 -4.68 -13.47
N LEU A 152 -21.73 -3.95 -12.36
CA LEU A 152 -22.90 -3.38 -11.68
C LEU A 152 -22.48 -2.24 -10.73
N GLY A 153 -23.09 -1.06 -10.87
CA GLY A 153 -23.48 -0.21 -9.74
C GLY A 153 -22.43 0.69 -9.06
N GLY A 154 -22.18 1.85 -9.65
CA GLY A 154 -22.19 3.14 -8.94
C GLY A 154 -21.01 3.53 -8.04
N GLY A 155 -20.06 4.30 -8.61
CA GLY A 155 -19.32 5.35 -7.91
C GLY A 155 -18.00 4.95 -7.23
N GLY A 156 -16.87 5.17 -7.92
CA GLY A 156 -15.53 5.28 -7.33
C GLY A 156 -14.52 4.27 -7.87
N GLY A 157 -13.55 4.75 -8.66
CA GLY A 157 -12.32 4.04 -9.03
C GLY A 157 -12.49 2.82 -9.94
N ALA A 158 -12.38 2.99 -11.26
CA ALA A 158 -12.30 1.86 -12.18
C ALA A 158 -11.03 1.02 -11.89
N GLY A 159 -11.21 -0.15 -11.26
CA GLY A 159 -10.12 -1.09 -11.04
C GLY A 159 -9.77 -1.87 -12.30
N LYS A 160 -8.52 -2.35 -12.41
CA LYS A 160 -8.05 -3.19 -13.51
C LYS A 160 -7.66 -4.56 -12.98
N GLN A 161 -8.38 -5.60 -13.40
CA GLN A 161 -8.00 -6.97 -13.11
C GLN A 161 -6.73 -7.34 -13.89
N THR A 162 -5.76 -7.95 -13.22
CA THR A 162 -4.47 -8.32 -13.82
C THR A 162 -4.03 -9.70 -13.35
N ASN A 163 -3.56 -10.52 -14.29
CA ASN A 163 -2.71 -11.69 -14.00
C ASN A 163 -1.27 -11.24 -14.23
N ALA A 164 -0.63 -10.70 -13.21
CA ALA A 164 0.75 -10.26 -13.31
C ALA A 164 1.70 -11.42 -12.97
N ALA A 165 2.93 -11.32 -13.48
CA ALA A 165 4.05 -12.15 -13.04
C ALA A 165 4.23 -12.05 -11.51
N PRO A 166 4.95 -12.99 -10.89
CA PRO A 166 5.33 -12.87 -9.48
C PRO A 166 5.98 -11.51 -9.21
N GLU A 167 5.72 -10.98 -8.02
CA GLU A 167 6.24 -9.69 -7.57
C GLU A 167 7.76 -9.63 -7.70
N SER A 168 8.29 -8.56 -8.27
CA SER A 168 9.73 -8.33 -8.42
C SER A 168 10.15 -6.89 -8.16
N MET A 169 9.20 -6.01 -7.78
CA MET A 169 9.46 -4.58 -7.71
C MET A 169 10.50 -4.24 -6.65
N VAL A 170 10.65 -5.04 -5.59
CA VAL A 170 11.62 -4.75 -4.53
C VAL A 170 13.04 -4.86 -5.07
N ALA A 171 13.37 -5.94 -5.78
CA ALA A 171 14.64 -6.11 -6.48
C ALA A 171 14.78 -5.17 -7.69
N ASP A 172 13.70 -4.89 -8.41
CA ASP A 172 13.72 -4.01 -9.59
C ASP A 172 13.98 -2.55 -9.22
N THR A 173 13.52 -2.12 -8.04
CA THR A 173 13.66 -0.73 -7.59
C THR A 173 14.78 -0.47 -6.60
N ALA A 174 15.48 -1.53 -6.16
CA ALA A 174 16.65 -1.41 -5.30
C ALA A 174 17.66 -0.41 -5.85
N GLY A 175 18.13 0.50 -4.98
CA GLY A 175 19.11 1.52 -5.31
C GLY A 175 18.61 2.76 -6.07
N GLN A 176 17.40 2.78 -6.64
CA GLN A 176 16.92 3.92 -7.44
C GLN A 176 16.83 5.22 -6.63
N GLY A 177 16.44 5.12 -5.36
CA GLY A 177 16.30 6.25 -4.47
C GLY A 177 17.60 7.02 -4.24
N SER A 178 18.77 6.39 -4.44
CA SER A 178 20.08 7.06 -4.32
C SER A 178 20.23 8.26 -5.28
N SER A 179 19.58 8.21 -6.44
CA SER A 179 19.65 9.27 -7.45
C SER A 179 18.34 10.07 -7.57
N GLN A 180 17.20 9.42 -7.34
CA GLN A 180 15.88 10.03 -7.57
C GLN A 180 15.21 10.55 -6.29
N GLY A 181 15.71 10.16 -5.11
CA GLY A 181 15.03 10.36 -3.84
C GLY A 181 13.78 9.48 -3.70
N LEU A 182 13.02 9.68 -2.61
CA LEU A 182 11.74 8.99 -2.40
C LEU A 182 10.60 9.62 -3.24
N PRO A 183 9.50 8.88 -3.47
CA PRO A 183 8.25 9.45 -3.98
C PRO A 183 7.81 10.68 -3.18
N THR A 184 7.32 11.72 -3.86
CA THR A 184 6.79 12.92 -3.21
C THR A 184 5.26 12.95 -3.22
N ALA A 185 4.64 13.49 -2.17
CA ALA A 185 3.28 14.01 -2.29
C ALA A 185 3.21 15.12 -3.35
N ASP A 186 2.03 15.37 -3.91
CA ASP A 186 1.82 16.49 -4.81
C ASP A 186 1.86 17.84 -4.07
N GLU A 187 1.73 18.93 -4.83
CA GLU A 187 1.75 20.28 -4.28
C GLU A 187 0.61 20.59 -3.30
N ASN A 188 -0.47 19.80 -3.36
CA ASN A 188 -1.61 19.91 -2.47
C ASN A 188 -1.49 18.93 -1.30
N GLY A 189 -0.43 18.12 -1.20
CA GLY A 189 -0.28 17.09 -0.18
C GLY A 189 -1.14 15.85 -0.45
N GLU A 190 -1.51 15.56 -1.70
CA GLU A 190 -2.11 14.29 -2.09
C GLU A 190 -1.04 13.27 -2.46
N VAL A 191 -1.22 12.04 -1.98
CA VAL A 191 -0.35 10.89 -2.26
C VAL A 191 -1.12 9.90 -3.11
N THR A 192 -0.52 9.46 -4.22
CA THR A 192 -1.12 8.47 -5.13
C THR A 192 -0.46 7.10 -4.92
N MET A 193 -1.28 6.08 -4.72
CA MET A 193 -0.87 4.69 -4.52
C MET A 193 -1.69 3.77 -5.43
N VAL A 194 -1.19 2.55 -5.61
CA VAL A 194 -1.99 1.45 -6.15
C VAL A 194 -2.26 0.45 -5.05
N PHE A 195 -3.53 0.16 -4.85
CA PHE A 195 -3.99 -0.88 -3.95
C PHE A 195 -4.44 -2.09 -4.75
N ARG A 196 -3.87 -3.25 -4.47
CA ARG A 196 -4.30 -4.50 -5.08
C ARG A 196 -5.24 -5.22 -4.15
N GLN A 197 -6.47 -5.43 -4.61
CA GLN A 197 -7.41 -6.34 -3.98
C GLN A 197 -7.13 -7.76 -4.46
N ILE A 198 -6.73 -8.64 -3.55
CA ILE A 198 -6.39 -10.04 -3.86
C ILE A 198 -7.67 -10.87 -3.92
N ASN A 199 -8.58 -10.70 -2.97
CA ASN A 199 -9.85 -11.43 -2.90
C ASN A 199 -11.03 -10.56 -2.40
N GLN A 200 -12.24 -11.14 -2.36
CA GLN A 200 -13.50 -10.42 -2.16
C GLN A 200 -13.58 -9.62 -0.87
N ASP A 201 -13.04 -10.15 0.22
CA ASP A 201 -13.09 -9.51 1.53
C ASP A 201 -12.03 -8.40 1.66
N GLY A 202 -11.03 -8.36 0.77
CA GLY A 202 -9.91 -7.41 0.80
C GLY A 202 -10.22 -6.02 0.25
N ALA A 203 -11.48 -5.73 -0.06
CA ALA A 203 -11.88 -4.46 -0.64
C ALA A 203 -11.96 -3.34 0.41
N GLY A 204 -12.18 -2.13 -0.10
CA GLY A 204 -12.46 -0.95 0.70
C GLY A 204 -13.93 -0.88 1.16
N PRO A 205 -14.40 0.27 1.67
CA PRO A 205 -13.66 1.52 1.76
C PRO A 205 -12.48 1.40 2.73
N LEU A 206 -11.33 1.92 2.30
CA LEU A 206 -10.16 2.03 3.14
C LEU A 206 -10.24 3.29 3.99
N SER A 207 -9.76 3.19 5.22
CA SER A 207 -9.39 4.32 6.08
C SER A 207 -7.89 4.58 5.95
N ALA A 208 -7.47 5.85 6.09
CA ALA A 208 -6.07 6.23 6.01
C ALA A 208 -5.61 6.99 7.26
N SER A 209 -4.33 6.82 7.58
CA SER A 209 -3.63 7.59 8.60
C SER A 209 -2.19 7.84 8.17
N ILE A 210 -1.62 8.97 8.57
CA ILE A 210 -0.26 9.37 8.21
C ILE A 210 0.55 9.64 9.47
N ASP A 211 1.71 9.01 9.56
CA ASP A 211 2.75 9.34 10.52
C ASP A 211 3.78 10.27 9.86
N ALA A 212 3.92 11.46 10.42
CA ALA A 212 4.81 12.48 9.93
C ALA A 212 6.16 12.55 10.68
N THR A 213 6.39 11.71 11.68
CA THR A 213 7.46 11.88 12.68
C THR A 213 8.26 10.63 12.97
N SER A 214 7.61 9.49 13.22
CA SER A 214 8.29 8.32 13.80
C SER A 214 8.84 7.35 12.76
N GLY A 215 8.53 7.56 11.48
CA GLY A 215 8.90 6.62 10.42
C GLY A 215 8.12 5.30 10.47
N GLY A 216 6.90 5.32 11.04
CA GLY A 216 6.04 4.14 11.18
C GLY A 216 6.33 3.29 12.42
N THR A 217 7.17 3.77 13.34
CA THR A 217 7.61 3.02 14.53
C THR A 217 6.72 3.22 15.75
N LYS A 218 5.91 4.28 15.77
CA LYS A 218 4.99 4.64 16.87
C LYS A 218 3.55 4.72 16.39
N ALA A 219 2.64 4.01 17.06
CA ALA A 219 1.23 3.97 16.66
C ALA A 219 0.52 5.30 16.92
N GLU A 220 0.90 6.00 17.99
CA GLU A 220 0.39 7.29 18.42
C GLU A 220 0.79 8.45 17.49
N SER A 221 1.82 8.27 16.67
CA SER A 221 2.24 9.29 15.70
C SER A 221 1.37 9.36 14.45
N PHE A 222 0.49 8.36 14.24
CA PHE A 222 -0.44 8.34 13.12
C PHE A 222 -1.65 9.23 13.37
N GLN A 223 -1.88 10.18 12.46
CA GLN A 223 -3.07 11.02 12.45
C GLN A 223 -3.98 10.61 11.30
N ASN A 224 -5.29 10.69 11.48
CA ASN A 224 -6.26 10.35 10.43
C ASN A 224 -6.06 11.24 9.19
N ALA A 225 -6.14 10.63 8.02
CA ALA A 225 -6.00 11.27 6.72
C ALA A 225 -7.23 10.98 5.86
N GLU A 226 -7.59 11.92 4.98
CA GLU A 226 -8.73 11.77 4.10
C GLU A 226 -8.36 10.89 2.89
N VAL A 227 -9.24 9.96 2.52
CA VAL A 227 -9.10 9.15 1.29
C VAL A 227 -9.91 9.81 0.19
N THR A 228 -9.24 10.53 -0.70
CA THR A 228 -9.86 11.34 -1.77
C THR A 228 -10.25 10.53 -3.00
N GLN A 229 -9.62 9.36 -3.20
CA GLN A 229 -10.04 8.35 -4.16
C GLN A 229 -9.88 6.99 -3.51
N ASN A 230 -10.98 6.29 -3.28
CA ASN A 230 -11.00 5.05 -2.50
C ASN A 230 -11.17 3.82 -3.38
N VAL A 231 -10.81 2.67 -2.83
CA VAL A 231 -11.11 1.35 -3.37
C VAL A 231 -12.58 1.05 -3.09
N PRO A 232 -13.40 0.77 -4.12
CA PRO A 232 -14.81 0.45 -3.91
C PRO A 232 -15.00 -0.85 -3.12
N GLY A 233 -16.09 -0.92 -2.36
CA GLY A 233 -16.56 -2.12 -1.67
C GLY A 233 -18.00 -1.94 -1.17
N LEU A 234 -18.74 -3.04 -1.09
CA LEU A 234 -20.17 -3.07 -0.76
C LEU A 234 -20.39 -3.44 0.72
N GLY A 235 -21.32 -2.74 1.37
CA GLY A 235 -21.85 -3.11 2.69
C GLY A 235 -20.86 -2.97 3.87
N PHE A 236 -21.28 -3.47 5.03
CA PHE A 236 -20.50 -3.46 6.27
C PHE A 236 -19.40 -4.54 6.17
N GLY A 237 -18.15 -4.14 5.95
CA GLY A 237 -17.00 -5.04 5.82
C GLY A 237 -16.31 -5.04 4.46
N GLY A 238 -16.84 -4.30 3.47
CA GLY A 238 -16.14 -4.05 2.22
C GLY A 238 -16.12 -5.22 1.25
N LEU A 239 -17.26 -5.89 1.05
CA LEU A 239 -17.36 -7.00 0.11
C LEU A 239 -17.31 -6.47 -1.32
N SER A 240 -16.39 -6.97 -2.13
CA SER A 240 -16.34 -6.69 -3.57
C SER A 240 -16.35 -8.02 -4.31
N THR A 241 -16.78 -8.02 -5.58
CA THR A 241 -16.64 -9.19 -6.47
C THR A 241 -15.30 -9.23 -7.20
N ALA A 242 -14.46 -8.21 -7.01
CA ALA A 242 -13.16 -8.09 -7.63
C ALA A 242 -12.13 -9.01 -6.96
N THR A 243 -11.43 -9.78 -7.80
CA THR A 243 -10.25 -10.53 -7.39
C THR A 243 -9.11 -10.16 -8.31
N LYS A 244 -7.89 -10.09 -7.79
CA LYS A 244 -6.70 -9.78 -8.60
C LYS A 244 -6.80 -8.42 -9.31
N THR A 245 -7.33 -7.42 -8.61
CA THR A 245 -7.64 -6.11 -9.20
C THR A 245 -6.84 -5.00 -8.56
N ASP A 246 -6.18 -4.20 -9.41
CA ASP A 246 -5.46 -3.00 -9.01
C ASP A 246 -6.40 -1.80 -9.07
N PHE A 247 -6.44 -1.03 -7.99
CA PHE A 247 -7.24 0.18 -7.85
C PHE A 247 -6.33 1.38 -7.56
N PRO A 248 -6.55 2.53 -8.23
CA PRO A 248 -5.97 3.78 -7.80
C PRO A 248 -6.50 4.17 -6.43
N LEU A 249 -5.58 4.54 -5.53
CA LEU A 249 -5.88 4.98 -4.17
C LEU A 249 -5.19 6.32 -3.94
N LYS A 250 -5.95 7.33 -3.50
CA LYS A 250 -5.41 8.65 -3.18
C LYS A 250 -5.72 9.02 -1.73
N VAL A 251 -4.69 9.53 -1.05
CA VAL A 251 -4.79 9.96 0.34
C VAL A 251 -4.27 11.39 0.46
N LYS A 252 -5.06 12.23 1.13
CA LYS A 252 -4.74 13.62 1.40
C LYS A 252 -4.10 13.78 2.78
N MET A 253 -2.95 14.43 2.81
CA MET A 253 -2.30 14.81 4.05
C MET A 253 -3.19 15.75 4.89
N PRO A 254 -3.24 15.57 6.23
CA PRO A 254 -3.90 16.52 7.12
C PRO A 254 -3.41 17.95 6.93
N ALA A 255 -4.32 18.91 7.01
CA ALA A 255 -4.01 20.31 6.80
C ALA A 255 -2.94 20.78 7.80
N GLY A 256 -1.89 21.41 7.27
CA GLY A 256 -0.76 21.86 8.06
C GLY A 256 0.20 20.74 8.47
N MET A 257 0.07 19.49 8.03
CA MET A 257 1.06 18.45 8.34
C MET A 257 2.38 18.65 7.55
N THR A 258 3.52 18.45 8.24
CA THR A 258 4.87 18.49 7.64
C THR A 258 5.57 17.15 7.88
N CYS A 259 6.25 16.60 6.88
CA CYS A 259 7.08 15.41 7.07
C CYS A 259 8.38 15.78 7.80
N GLU A 260 8.46 15.35 9.05
CA GLU A 260 9.57 15.56 9.99
C GLU A 260 10.36 14.26 10.21
N GLY A 261 9.81 13.12 9.79
CA GLY A 261 10.37 11.81 10.07
C GLY A 261 11.72 11.56 9.42
N LYS A 262 12.54 10.76 10.11
CA LYS A 262 13.81 10.24 9.63
C LYS A 262 13.78 8.72 9.66
N VAL A 263 14.06 8.09 8.52
CA VAL A 263 14.17 6.64 8.40
C VAL A 263 15.49 6.28 7.74
N GLY A 264 16.36 5.62 8.51
CA GLY A 264 17.76 5.43 8.10
C GLY A 264 18.44 6.77 7.85
N SER A 265 19.04 6.94 6.66
CA SER A 265 19.68 8.18 6.24
C SER A 265 18.73 9.19 5.58
N VAL A 266 17.45 8.84 5.40
CA VAL A 266 16.49 9.69 4.69
C VAL A 266 15.68 10.52 5.67
N GLU A 267 15.67 11.83 5.45
CA GLU A 267 14.89 12.80 6.21
C GLU A 267 13.63 13.21 5.42
N ASN A 268 12.77 14.04 6.02
CA ASN A 268 11.54 14.51 5.38
C ASN A 268 10.57 13.37 5.02
N VAL A 269 10.58 12.29 5.81
CA VAL A 269 9.79 11.08 5.57
C VAL A 269 8.44 11.17 6.29
N CYS A 270 7.37 10.90 5.55
CA CYS A 270 6.07 10.52 6.09
C CYS A 270 5.77 9.07 5.69
N ILE A 271 5.02 8.38 6.54
CA ILE A 271 4.48 7.05 6.25
C ILE A 271 2.96 7.15 6.19
N VAL A 272 2.37 6.81 5.05
CA VAL A 272 0.93 6.60 4.92
C VAL A 272 0.60 5.15 5.20
N ARG A 273 -0.44 4.90 5.98
CA ARG A 273 -0.99 3.58 6.28
C ARG A 273 -2.48 3.58 5.95
N VAL A 274 -2.92 2.56 5.21
CA VAL A 274 -4.32 2.35 4.85
C VAL A 274 -4.79 0.97 5.29
N GLN A 275 -6.05 0.87 5.70
CA GLN A 275 -6.65 -0.38 6.14
C GLN A 275 -8.16 -0.39 5.93
N ASN A 276 -8.72 -1.57 5.68
CA ASN A 276 -10.17 -1.79 5.67
C ASN A 276 -10.73 -2.07 7.08
N SER A 277 -12.04 -2.33 7.18
CA SER A 277 -12.75 -2.58 8.44
C SER A 277 -13.00 -4.08 8.73
N ALA A 278 -12.27 -4.99 8.07
CA ALA A 278 -12.52 -6.41 8.20
C ALA A 278 -12.28 -6.95 9.63
N ALA A 279 -13.19 -7.81 10.11
CA ALA A 279 -13.19 -8.30 11.48
C ALA A 279 -12.04 -9.29 11.79
N ALA A 280 -11.62 -10.11 10.81
CA ALA A 280 -10.49 -11.04 10.97
C ALA A 280 -9.14 -10.33 11.14
N GLY A 281 -9.11 -9.05 10.76
CA GLY A 281 -8.06 -8.06 10.98
C GLY A 281 -8.28 -6.91 10.00
N PRO A 282 -8.04 -5.65 10.37
CA PRO A 282 -7.89 -4.61 9.36
C PRO A 282 -6.74 -5.01 8.44
N PHE A 283 -7.00 -5.15 7.15
CA PHE A 283 -5.99 -5.44 6.15
C PHE A 283 -5.74 -4.23 5.27
N GLY A 284 -4.51 -4.10 4.80
CA GLY A 284 -4.18 -3.07 3.84
C GLY A 284 -2.68 -2.99 3.60
N GLY A 285 -2.12 -1.80 3.74
CA GLY A 285 -0.70 -1.60 3.50
C GLY A 285 -0.23 -0.19 3.87
N SER A 286 1.04 0.06 3.60
CA SER A 286 1.66 1.34 3.88
C SER A 286 2.69 1.70 2.83
N ALA A 287 2.95 2.98 2.66
CA ALA A 287 3.95 3.52 1.75
C ALA A 287 4.73 4.67 2.39
N ALA A 288 5.97 4.86 1.95
CA ALA A 288 6.81 5.96 2.36
C ALA A 288 6.85 7.05 1.28
N PHE A 289 6.79 8.31 1.71
CA PHE A 289 6.88 9.45 0.81
C PHE A 289 7.54 10.64 1.51
N THR A 290 7.87 11.65 0.71
CA THR A 290 8.41 12.92 1.17
C THR A 290 7.53 14.08 0.72
N GLN A 291 7.71 15.25 1.32
CA GLN A 291 7.08 16.48 0.81
C GLN A 291 8.07 17.31 0.01
N THR A 292 7.59 17.97 -1.04
CA THR A 292 8.35 19.02 -1.72
C THR A 292 8.53 20.23 -0.79
N LYS A 293 9.54 21.06 -1.07
CA LYS A 293 9.74 22.33 -0.33
C LYS A 293 8.48 23.21 -0.36
N THR A 294 7.83 23.28 -1.52
CA THR A 294 6.59 24.05 -1.72
C THR A 294 5.44 23.51 -0.88
N ALA A 295 5.22 22.18 -0.86
CA ALA A 295 4.17 21.56 -0.04
C ALA A 295 4.40 21.81 1.46
N ARG A 296 5.65 21.71 1.93
CA ARG A 296 6.02 22.02 3.32
C ARG A 296 5.75 23.49 3.66
N ALA A 297 6.14 24.41 2.78
CA ALA A 297 5.90 25.84 2.99
C ALA A 297 4.40 26.16 3.12
N ARG A 298 3.55 25.55 2.29
CA ARG A 298 2.09 25.69 2.37
C ARG A 298 1.53 25.16 3.70
N ALA A 299 2.00 24.01 4.16
CA ALA A 299 1.61 23.46 5.45
C ALA A 299 2.00 24.37 6.62
N ILE A 300 3.21 24.95 6.60
CA ILE A 300 3.67 25.91 7.60
C ILE A 300 2.83 27.20 7.55
N ALA A 301 2.57 27.73 6.36
CA ALA A 301 1.72 28.92 6.18
C ALA A 301 0.30 28.69 6.72
N TYR A 302 -0.28 27.50 6.51
CA TYR A 302 -1.56 27.12 7.10
C TYR A 302 -1.52 27.16 8.64
N ARG A 303 -0.48 26.59 9.27
CA ARG A 303 -0.30 26.63 10.74
C ARG A 303 -0.19 28.06 11.25
N LEU A 304 0.59 28.90 10.58
CA LEU A 304 0.75 30.31 10.95
C LEU A 304 -0.57 31.08 10.84
N LYS A 305 -1.30 30.90 9.73
CA LYS A 305 -2.62 31.50 9.54
C LYS A 305 -3.59 31.09 10.65
N LYS A 306 -3.65 29.79 10.99
CA LYS A 306 -4.53 29.29 12.05
C LYS A 306 -4.18 29.83 13.44
N ARG A 307 -2.88 29.98 13.75
CA ARG A 307 -2.45 30.63 15.00
C ARG A 307 -2.84 32.10 15.06
N MET A 308 -2.72 32.82 13.94
CA MET A 308 -3.16 34.23 13.86
C MET A 308 -4.67 34.39 13.98
N GLU A 309 -5.47 33.44 13.46
CA GLU A 309 -6.93 33.43 13.64
C GLU A 309 -7.30 33.25 15.12
N ILE A 310 -6.70 32.26 15.80
CA ILE A 310 -6.97 32.00 17.24
C ILE A 310 -6.58 33.19 18.12
N ASN A 311 -5.48 33.88 17.81
CA ASN A 311 -5.01 35.02 18.62
C ASN A 311 -5.82 36.31 18.41
N ARG A 312 -6.80 36.31 17.49
CA ARG A 312 -7.67 37.46 17.21
C ARG A 312 -9.03 37.37 17.90
N ASP A 313 -9.34 36.20 18.47
CA ASP A 313 -10.53 35.93 19.28
C ASP A 313 -10.19 36.06 20.78
#